data_AF-A0A5U9SR55-F1
#
_entry.id   AF-A0A5U9SR55-F1
#
_cell.length_a   1.000
_cell.length_b   1.000
_cell.length_c   1.000
_cell.angle_alpha   90.00
_cell.angle_beta   90.00
_cell.angle_gamma   90.00
#
_symmetry.space_group_name_H-M   'P 1'
#
loop_
_entity.id
_entity.type
_entity.pdbx_description
1 polymer ?
#
loop_
_entity_poly.entity_id
_entity_poly.type
_entity_poly.pdbx_seq_one_letter_code
_entity_poly.pdbx_strand_id
1 'polypeptide(L)' 'MATKAVNAKSKKLEARVPHAIADAVENSKEEGESTGQFIVSALEGEIKRRQRRRKQEMQGA' A
#
# COMPACT_ATOMS: atom_id res chain seq x y z
N MET A 1 -19.20 20.46 0.92
CA MET A 1 -19.27 19.37 -0.09
C MET A 1 -18.33 18.25 0.33
N ALA A 2 -18.83 17.05 0.62
CA ALA A 2 -17.97 15.88 0.76
C ALA A 2 -17.46 15.50 -0.64
N THR A 3 -16.19 15.77 -0.94
CA THR A 3 -15.58 15.29 -2.17
C THR A 3 -15.55 13.76 -2.09
N LYS A 4 -16.07 13.07 -3.12
CA LYS A 4 -16.29 11.61 -3.18
C LYS A 4 -15.07 10.71 -2.88
N ALA A 5 -13.90 11.27 -2.56
CA ALA A 5 -12.64 10.57 -2.36
C ALA A 5 -12.22 10.37 -0.88
N VAL A 6 -12.94 10.96 0.08
CA VAL A 6 -12.65 10.83 1.52
C VAL A 6 -13.94 10.54 2.28
N ASN A 7 -13.99 9.43 3.01
CA ASN A 7 -15.01 9.20 4.04
C ASN A 7 -14.33 9.18 5.42
N ALA A 8 -15.11 9.08 6.50
CA ALA A 8 -14.58 9.15 7.86
C ALA A 8 -13.57 8.05 8.24
N LYS A 9 -13.47 6.98 7.45
CA LYS A 9 -12.64 5.79 7.73
C LYS A 9 -11.54 5.55 6.70
N SER A 10 -11.65 6.08 5.47
CA SER A 10 -10.66 5.85 4.42
C SER A 10 -10.56 6.98 3.40
N LYS A 11 -9.38 7.06 2.77
CA LYS A 11 -9.08 7.93 1.64
C LYS A 11 -8.70 7.06 0.45
N LYS A 12 -9.27 7.34 -0.73
CA LYS A 12 -8.93 6.63 -1.95
C LYS A 12 -7.60 7.13 -2.51
N LEU A 13 -6.72 6.20 -2.87
CA LEU A 13 -5.48 6.46 -3.60
C LEU A 13 -5.59 5.79 -4.98
N GLU A 14 -5.25 6.52 -6.04
CA GLU A 14 -5.31 6.03 -7.42
C GLU A 14 -4.00 6.36 -8.13
N ALA A 15 -3.42 5.35 -8.78
CA ALA A 15 -2.21 5.48 -9.58
C ALA A 15 -2.28 4.49 -10.76
N ARG A 16 -1.70 4.84 -11.90
CA ARG A 16 -1.53 3.90 -13.01
C ARG A 16 -0.32 3.02 -12.73
N VAL A 17 -0.46 1.72 -12.97
CA VAL A 17 0.63 0.74 -12.87
C VAL A 17 0.86 0.09 -14.24
N PRO A 18 2.12 -0.23 -14.62
CA PRO A 18 2.40 -1.02 -15.81
C PRO A 18 1.73 -2.40 -15.76
N HIS A 19 1.38 -2.95 -16.93
CA HIS A 19 0.74 -4.27 -17.03
C HIS A 19 1.56 -5.36 -16.33
N ALA A 20 2.87 -5.39 -16.53
CA ALA A 20 3.74 -6.37 -15.86
C ALA A 20 3.64 -6.33 -14.32
N ILE A 21 3.40 -5.15 -13.73
CA ILE A 21 3.21 -5.03 -12.28
C ILE A 21 1.80 -5.49 -11.90
N ALA A 22 0.78 -5.14 -12.67
CA ALA A 22 -0.58 -5.61 -12.43
C ALA A 22 -0.65 -7.15 -12.48
N ASP A 23 -0.03 -7.76 -13.49
CA ASP A 23 0.02 -9.22 -13.65
C ASP A 23 0.80 -9.87 -12.50
N ALA A 24 1.91 -9.26 -12.06
CA ALA A 24 2.66 -9.75 -10.91
C ALA A 24 1.84 -9.70 -9.62
N VAL A 25 1.04 -8.65 -9.41
CA VAL A 25 0.11 -8.55 -8.26
C VAL A 25 -0.88 -9.70 -8.31
N GLU A 26 -1.55 -9.91 -9.43
CA GLU A 26 -2.55 -10.97 -9.58
C GLU A 26 -1.96 -12.36 -9.34
N ASN A 27 -0.73 -12.62 -9.82
CA ASN A 27 -0.05 -13.91 -9.63
C ASN A 27 0.55 -14.12 -8.23
N SER A 28 0.67 -13.07 -7.41
CA SER A 28 1.31 -13.14 -6.09
C SER A 28 0.31 -13.17 -4.93
N LYS A 29 -0.98 -13.10 -5.22
CA LYS A 29 -2.03 -13.13 -4.20
C LYS A 29 -2.13 -14.48 -3.52
N GLU A 30 -2.49 -14.44 -2.25
CA GLU A 30 -2.91 -15.64 -1.53
C GLU A 30 -4.32 -16.08 -1.96
N GLU A 31 -4.66 -17.34 -1.69
CA GLU A 31 -5.99 -17.87 -2.02
C GLU A 31 -7.07 -17.07 -1.29
N GLY A 32 -8.03 -16.53 -2.05
CA GLY A 32 -9.11 -15.69 -1.52
C GLY A 32 -8.74 -14.23 -1.26
N GLU A 33 -7.50 -13.81 -1.54
CA GLU A 33 -7.08 -12.42 -1.38
C GLU A 33 -7.54 -11.53 -2.53
N SER A 34 -8.20 -10.40 -2.21
CA SER A 34 -8.55 -9.39 -3.21
C SER A 34 -7.37 -8.48 -3.57
N THR A 35 -7.36 -7.88 -4.77
CA THR A 35 -6.33 -6.88 -5.15
C THR A 35 -6.27 -5.72 -4.15
N GLY A 36 -7.42 -5.30 -3.61
CA GLY A 36 -7.49 -4.25 -2.61
C GLY A 36 -6.79 -4.62 -1.31
N GLN A 37 -7.00 -5.84 -0.80
CA GLN A 37 -6.29 -6.35 0.39
C GLN A 37 -4.78 -6.42 0.15
N PHE A 38 -4.37 -6.98 -0.99
CA PHE A 38 -2.95 -7.05 -1.36
C PHE A 38 -2.30 -5.65 -1.37
N ILE A 39 -2.93 -4.67 -2.03
CA ILE A 39 -2.43 -3.30 -2.11
C ILE A 39 -2.31 -2.68 -0.71
N VAL A 40 -3.32 -2.84 0.15
CA VAL A 40 -3.29 -2.29 1.51
C VAL A 40 -2.16 -2.93 2.32
N SER A 41 -2.05 -4.26 2.31
CA SER A 41 -0.98 -5.00 2.99
C SER A 41 0.42 -4.59 2.51
N ALA A 42 0.61 -4.45 1.19
CA ALA A 42 1.86 -4.00 0.60
C ALA A 42 2.24 -2.58 1.04
N LEU A 43 1.26 -1.65 1.06
CA LEU A 43 1.47 -0.28 1.52
C LEU A 43 1.82 -0.24 3.01
N GLU A 44 1.13 -0.99 3.86
CA GLU A 44 1.46 -1.08 5.28
C GLU A 44 2.87 -1.62 5.53
N GLY A 45 3.26 -2.67 4.80
CA GLY A 45 4.60 -3.24 4.85
C GLY A 45 5.68 -2.21 4.50
N GLU A 46 5.47 -1.46 3.41
CA GLU A 46 6.38 -0.40 2.97
C GLU A 46 6.49 0.73 4.00
N ILE A 47 5.36 1.19 4.56
CA ILE A 47 5.33 2.24 5.60
C ILE A 47 6.14 1.79 6.81
N LYS A 48 5.89 0.59 7.34
CA LYS A 48 6.61 0.03 8.48
C LYS A 48 8.11 -0.12 8.19
N ARG A 49 8.49 -0.51 6.97
CA ARG A 49 9.91 -0.61 6.57
C ARG A 49 10.59 0.76 6.60
N ARG A 50 9.95 1.80 6.05
CA ARG A 50 10.49 3.17 6.06
C ARG A 50 10.57 3.77 7.46
N GLN A 51 9.57 3.52 8.30
CA GLN A 51 9.58 3.96 9.70
C GLN A 51 10.74 3.32 10.49
N ARG A 52 10.99 2.02 10.30
CA ARG A 52 12.13 1.31 10.91
C ARG A 52 13.47 1.89 10.48
N ARG A 53 13.64 2.16 9.17
CA ARG A 53 14.86 2.78 8.64
C ARG A 53 15.13 4.15 9.29
N ARG A 54 14.11 5.03 9.33
CA ARG A 54 14.22 6.34 9.97
C ARG A 54 14.59 6.25 11.44
N LYS A 55 14.02 5.28 12.17
CA LYS A 55 14.35 5.06 13.58
C LYS A 55 15.82 4.67 13.76
N GLN A 56 16.35 3.80 12.90
CA GLN A 56 17.76 3.40 12.94
C GLN A 56 18.69 4.58 12.60
N GLU A 57 18.34 5.38 11.59
CA GLU A 57 19.09 6.59 11.22
C GLU A 57 19.13 7.62 12.36
N MET A 58 18.00 7.82 13.07
CA MET A 58 17.94 8.73 14.23
C MET A 58 18.58 8.17 15.50
N GLN A 59 18.82 6.85 15.60
CA GLN A 59 19.46 6.22 16.77
C GLN A 59 20.97 6.02 16.57
N GLY A 60 21.46 6.17 15.35
CA GLY A 60 22.89 6.14 15.01
C GLY A 60 23.52 7.53 14.83
N ALA A 61 22.76 8.61 15.04
CA ALA A 61 23.21 10.00 15.09
C ALA A 61 23.20 10.49 16.54
#